data_AF-A0A0S8IWL1-F1
#
_entry.id   AF-A0A0S8IWL1-F1
#
_cell.length_a   1.000
_cell.length_b   1.000
_cell.length_c   1.000
_cell.angle_alpha   90.00
_cell.angle_beta   90.00
_cell.angle_gamma   90.00
#
_symmetry.space_group_name_H-M   'P 1'
#
loop_
_entity.id
_entity.type
_entity.pdbx_description
1 polymer ?
#
loop_
_entity_poly.entity_id
_entity_poly.type
_entity_poly.pdbx_seq_one_letter_code
_entity_poly.pdbx_strand_id
1 'polypeptide(L)'
;MNRTVLFFAIFCLVCFSASEVAVGQMAGDVNADSLVDLGDVLYEVSYLYKNGPPPVFYECGDPNTDCVVDLGDILYLISYLYKRGPDPQIVECGWSEPVNLGTPINTDKDDLSISFSSDWEKLALASNRIGTHGNEDIWYSLWDSATGSWTELQNCGTNVNTVIRDLDPCISPDGRKIYYLAWERPGGYGGWDIWVTTWDSIAGEWGLPENLGPNVNSESTEWSPFISFDSSKLYFHSGRYPGGIFVSEWSGSEWSAPVWLGPNVNMYLNEEDPTVTADGNVLYFVRWIEEEGDVLQRIWVSYWSGTEWGPSFLLPPSINYPGVRASKPWITPDGLKLYFTARSRPGGMGRYDIWVSEKVPIQKGKRFINREYDARHKR
;
A
#
# COMPACT_ATOMS: atom_id res chain seq x y z
N MET A 1 22.36 -32.10 43.83
CA MET A 1 22.47 -30.95 42.90
C MET A 1 21.59 -31.26 41.70
N ASN A 2 20.42 -30.62 41.65
CA ASN A 2 19.40 -30.82 40.62
C ASN A 2 19.93 -30.35 39.25
N ARG A 3 19.83 -31.21 38.24
CA ARG A 3 19.93 -30.83 36.83
C ARG A 3 18.52 -30.81 36.25
N THR A 4 17.96 -29.60 36.14
CA THR A 4 16.74 -29.35 35.39
C THR A 4 17.08 -29.41 33.91
N VAL A 5 16.55 -30.42 33.22
CA VAL A 5 16.59 -30.51 31.76
C VAL A 5 15.47 -29.61 31.23
N LEU A 6 15.84 -28.51 30.58
CA LEU A 6 14.90 -27.64 29.87
C LEU A 6 14.60 -28.30 28.52
N PHE A 7 13.40 -28.88 28.37
CA PHE A 7 12.88 -29.26 27.05
C PHE A 7 12.44 -27.97 26.33
N PHE A 8 13.19 -27.58 25.29
CA PHE A 8 12.69 -26.63 24.30
C PHE A 8 11.64 -27.36 23.44
N ALA A 9 10.37 -26.99 23.61
CA ALA A 9 9.34 -27.37 22.68
C ALA A 9 9.58 -26.61 21.36
N ILE A 10 10.07 -27.33 20.36
CA ILE A 10 10.05 -26.89 18.97
C ILE A 10 8.57 -26.85 18.57
N PHE A 11 7.98 -25.65 18.55
CA PHE A 11 6.71 -25.44 17.85
C PHE A 11 7.01 -25.60 16.36
N CYS A 12 6.71 -26.79 15.84
CA CYS A 12 6.62 -27.03 14.41
C CYS A 12 5.54 -26.05 13.90
N LEU A 13 5.94 -25.09 13.07
CA LEU A 13 5.00 -24.30 12.28
C LEU A 13 4.21 -25.28 11.42
N VAL A 14 2.99 -25.60 11.84
CA VAL A 14 2.00 -26.18 10.95
C VAL A 14 1.65 -25.06 10.00
N CYS A 15 2.09 -25.18 8.74
CA CYS A 15 1.50 -24.43 7.64
C CYS A 15 -0.01 -24.62 7.73
N PHE A 16 -0.76 -23.57 8.07
CA PHE A 16 -2.21 -23.60 7.90
C PHE A 16 -2.46 -23.77 6.40
N SER A 17 -2.95 -24.94 6.02
CA SER A 17 -3.54 -25.14 4.70
C SER A 17 -4.79 -24.27 4.62
N ALA A 18 -4.82 -23.35 3.67
CA ALA A 18 -6.04 -22.67 3.26
C ALA A 18 -7.03 -23.71 2.68
N SER A 19 -7.86 -24.33 3.52
CA SER A 19 -8.99 -25.16 3.07
C SER A 19 -9.97 -25.58 4.16
N GLU A 20 -10.30 -24.74 5.13
CA GLU A 20 -11.54 -24.91 5.91
C GLU A 20 -12.15 -23.51 6.11
N VAL A 21 -13.36 -23.29 5.61
CA VAL A 21 -14.19 -22.15 6.06
C VAL A 21 -14.28 -22.33 7.57
N ALA A 22 -13.76 -21.39 8.34
CA ALA A 22 -13.78 -21.50 9.79
C ALA A 22 -15.23 -21.72 10.22
N VAL A 23 -15.47 -22.72 11.06
CA VAL A 23 -16.80 -23.02 11.61
C VAL A 23 -17.37 -21.73 12.21
N GLY A 24 -18.36 -21.12 11.57
CA GLY A 24 -18.98 -19.87 12.02
C GLY A 24 -18.99 -18.69 11.03
N GLN A 25 -18.36 -18.79 9.85
CA GLN A 25 -18.46 -17.73 8.82
C GLN A 25 -19.70 -17.92 7.94
N MET A 26 -20.59 -16.93 7.93
CA MET A 26 -21.77 -16.88 7.05
C MET A 26 -21.71 -15.64 6.16
N ALA A 27 -21.93 -15.82 4.85
CA ALA A 27 -21.86 -14.73 3.89
C ALA A 27 -22.93 -13.67 4.20
N GLY A 28 -22.53 -12.41 4.33
CA GLY A 28 -23.43 -11.33 4.72
C GLY A 28 -23.76 -11.23 6.22
N ASP A 29 -23.24 -12.13 7.06
CA ASP A 29 -23.27 -12.02 8.53
C ASP A 29 -22.07 -11.18 8.98
N VAL A 30 -22.22 -9.86 8.86
CA VAL A 30 -21.13 -8.87 9.03
C VAL A 30 -20.81 -8.70 10.51
N ASN A 31 -21.81 -8.86 11.37
CA ASN A 31 -21.70 -8.67 12.81
C ASN A 31 -21.36 -9.98 13.59
N ALA A 32 -21.33 -11.12 12.88
CA ALA A 32 -21.07 -12.47 13.40
C ALA A 32 -22.09 -12.95 14.45
N ASP A 33 -23.36 -12.57 14.33
CA ASP A 33 -24.46 -13.00 15.21
C ASP A 33 -25.16 -14.28 14.74
N SER A 34 -24.67 -14.90 13.66
CA SER A 34 -25.20 -16.11 13.02
C SER A 34 -26.54 -15.93 12.32
N LEU A 35 -26.97 -14.69 12.06
CA LEU A 35 -28.10 -14.35 11.20
C LEU A 35 -27.62 -13.47 10.03
N VAL A 36 -28.34 -13.49 8.92
CA VAL A 36 -28.21 -12.46 7.87
C VAL A 36 -29.50 -11.66 7.88
N ASP A 37 -29.48 -10.47 8.46
CA ASP A 37 -30.66 -9.63 8.61
C ASP A 37 -30.36 -8.11 8.52
N LEU A 38 -31.32 -7.28 8.94
CA LEU A 38 -31.15 -5.82 8.89
C LEU A 38 -30.04 -5.32 9.82
N GLY A 39 -29.71 -6.08 10.87
CA GLY A 39 -28.59 -5.84 11.76
C GLY A 39 -27.26 -5.79 11.02
N ASP A 40 -27.02 -6.67 10.06
CA ASP A 40 -25.81 -6.68 9.23
C ASP A 40 -25.70 -5.44 8.34
N VAL A 41 -26.81 -5.09 7.68
CA VAL A 41 -26.91 -3.86 6.89
C VAL A 41 -26.57 -2.63 7.75
N LEU A 42 -27.11 -2.57 8.97
CA LEU A 42 -26.87 -1.45 9.88
C LEU A 42 -25.43 -1.45 10.42
N TYR A 43 -24.86 -2.63 10.65
CA TYR A 43 -23.48 -2.79 11.09
C TYR A 43 -22.51 -2.27 10.02
N GLU A 44 -22.72 -2.68 8.78
CA GLU A 44 -21.90 -2.28 7.63
C GLU A 44 -22.05 -0.79 7.30
N VAL A 45 -23.27 -0.24 7.40
CA VAL A 45 -23.48 1.22 7.34
C VAL A 45 -22.73 1.94 8.46
N SER A 46 -22.70 1.35 9.66
CA SER A 46 -21.95 1.94 10.78
C SER A 46 -20.46 1.92 10.51
N TYR A 47 -19.93 0.80 10.02
CA TYR A 47 -18.55 0.64 9.60
C TYR A 47 -18.17 1.70 8.56
N LEU A 48 -18.87 1.73 7.42
CA LEU A 48 -18.51 2.57 6.27
C LEU A 48 -18.74 4.07 6.51
N TYR A 49 -19.72 4.46 7.33
CA TYR A 49 -20.16 5.85 7.40
C TYR A 49 -20.23 6.46 8.79
N LYS A 50 -19.95 5.69 9.86
CA LYS A 50 -20.08 6.16 11.25
C LYS A 50 -18.91 5.78 12.15
N ASN A 51 -17.76 5.43 11.58
CA ASN A 51 -16.58 4.97 12.32
C ASN A 51 -16.91 3.77 13.22
N GLY A 52 -17.82 2.90 12.77
CA GLY A 52 -18.08 1.61 13.40
C GLY A 52 -16.89 0.67 13.23
N PRO A 53 -16.85 -0.43 14.01
CA PRO A 53 -15.84 -1.47 13.83
C PRO A 53 -15.93 -2.13 12.44
N PRO A 54 -14.82 -2.64 11.90
CA PRO A 54 -14.84 -3.44 10.66
C PRO A 54 -15.64 -4.73 10.83
N PRO A 55 -16.06 -5.37 9.71
CA PRO A 55 -16.62 -6.72 9.74
C PRO A 55 -15.73 -7.67 10.54
N VAL A 56 -16.34 -8.55 11.33
CA VAL A 56 -15.59 -9.52 12.16
C VAL A 56 -14.72 -10.43 11.28
N PHE A 57 -15.27 -10.82 10.13
CA PHE A 57 -14.55 -11.43 9.04
C PHE A 57 -14.74 -10.55 7.81
N TYR A 58 -13.64 -10.10 7.22
CA TYR A 58 -13.69 -9.14 6.11
C TYR A 58 -14.48 -9.72 4.92
N GLU A 59 -14.36 -11.02 4.68
CA GLU A 59 -15.08 -11.74 3.61
C GLU A 59 -16.59 -11.85 3.86
N CYS A 60 -17.05 -11.69 5.10
CA CYS A 60 -18.48 -11.65 5.41
C CYS A 60 -19.11 -10.30 5.03
N GLY A 61 -18.31 -9.22 5.03
CA GLY A 61 -18.70 -7.90 4.56
C GLY A 61 -18.65 -7.71 3.05
N ASP A 62 -18.24 -8.73 2.28
CA ASP A 62 -18.24 -8.69 0.81
C ASP A 62 -19.19 -9.78 0.24
N PRO A 63 -20.51 -9.67 0.52
CA PRO A 63 -21.51 -10.62 0.03
C PRO A 63 -21.66 -10.59 -1.50
N ASN A 64 -21.25 -9.51 -2.15
CA ASN A 64 -21.34 -9.32 -3.59
C ASN A 64 -20.11 -9.93 -4.34
N THR A 65 -19.02 -10.18 -3.60
CA THR A 65 -17.78 -10.84 -4.02
C THR A 65 -16.95 -10.05 -5.03
N ASP A 66 -16.95 -8.71 -4.91
CA ASP A 66 -16.12 -7.82 -5.72
C ASP A 66 -14.74 -7.51 -5.12
N CYS A 67 -14.44 -8.11 -3.96
CA CYS A 67 -13.20 -7.97 -3.20
C CYS A 67 -13.00 -6.65 -2.46
N VAL A 68 -14.07 -5.87 -2.31
CA VAL A 68 -14.13 -4.66 -1.50
C VAL A 68 -15.33 -4.78 -0.55
N VAL A 69 -15.28 -4.04 0.56
CA VAL A 69 -16.46 -3.86 1.43
C VAL A 69 -16.89 -2.41 1.26
N ASP A 70 -17.99 -2.17 0.54
CA ASP A 70 -18.47 -0.85 0.19
C ASP A 70 -20.01 -0.72 0.13
N LEU A 71 -20.52 0.34 -0.52
CA LEU A 71 -21.97 0.56 -0.65
C LEU A 71 -22.66 -0.55 -1.47
N GLY A 72 -21.95 -1.13 -2.44
CA GLY A 72 -22.40 -2.26 -3.24
C GLY A 72 -22.84 -3.44 -2.38
N ASP A 73 -22.11 -3.73 -1.31
CA ASP A 73 -22.40 -4.79 -0.35
C ASP A 73 -23.67 -4.54 0.45
N ILE A 74 -23.82 -3.32 0.96
CA ILE A 74 -25.06 -2.88 1.62
C ILE A 74 -26.26 -3.04 0.66
N LEU A 75 -26.10 -2.58 -0.59
CA LEU A 75 -27.15 -2.68 -1.60
C LEU A 75 -27.46 -4.13 -1.97
N TYR A 76 -26.45 -5.00 -1.97
CA TYR A 76 -26.57 -6.43 -2.19
C TYR A 76 -27.37 -7.09 -1.06
N LEU A 77 -27.02 -6.85 0.21
CA LEU A 77 -27.75 -7.36 1.36
C LEU A 77 -29.21 -6.90 1.36
N ILE A 78 -29.47 -5.63 1.09
CA ILE A 78 -30.85 -5.11 0.98
C ILE A 78 -31.62 -5.84 -0.14
N SER A 79 -30.96 -6.09 -1.27
CA SER A 79 -31.56 -6.83 -2.39
C SER A 79 -31.88 -8.28 -2.01
N TYR A 80 -30.95 -8.96 -1.36
CA TYR A 80 -31.13 -10.31 -0.83
C TYR A 80 -32.33 -10.38 0.14
N LEU A 81 -32.32 -9.54 1.18
CA LEU A 81 -33.32 -9.55 2.25
C LEU A 81 -34.73 -9.18 1.79
N TYR A 82 -34.85 -8.19 0.90
CA TYR A 82 -36.16 -7.57 0.61
C TYR A 82 -36.60 -7.65 -0.84
N LYS A 83 -35.71 -7.97 -1.79
CA LYS A 83 -36.02 -7.97 -3.23
C LYS A 83 -35.87 -9.33 -3.90
N ARG A 84 -35.66 -10.41 -3.13
CA ARG A 84 -35.37 -11.75 -3.66
C ARG A 84 -34.13 -11.74 -4.57
N GLY A 85 -33.12 -10.96 -4.18
CA GLY A 85 -31.80 -11.01 -4.78
C GLY A 85 -31.11 -12.37 -4.57
N PRO A 86 -29.96 -12.59 -5.21
CA PRO A 86 -29.21 -13.84 -5.05
C PRO A 86 -28.68 -14.00 -3.61
N ASP A 87 -28.41 -15.25 -3.22
CA ASP A 87 -27.84 -15.56 -1.91
C ASP A 87 -26.41 -14.97 -1.79
N PRO A 88 -26.05 -14.33 -0.66
CA PRO A 88 -24.68 -13.91 -0.36
C PRO A 88 -23.68 -15.05 -0.51
N GLN A 89 -22.49 -14.72 -1.02
CA GLN A 89 -21.41 -15.70 -1.20
C GLN A 89 -20.18 -15.25 -0.41
N ILE A 90 -19.39 -16.21 0.08
CA ILE A 90 -18.02 -15.95 0.55
C ILE A 90 -17.07 -16.45 -0.54
N VAL A 91 -16.35 -15.51 -1.14
CA VAL A 91 -15.23 -15.81 -2.04
C VAL A 91 -13.97 -15.20 -1.46
N GLU A 92 -12.93 -16.03 -1.35
CA GLU A 92 -11.61 -15.56 -0.93
C GLU A 92 -11.03 -14.69 -2.03
N CYS A 93 -10.52 -13.52 -1.69
CA CYS A 93 -9.92 -12.60 -2.64
C CYS A 93 -8.39 -12.70 -2.61
N GLY A 94 -7.77 -12.58 -3.79
CA GLY A 94 -6.33 -12.69 -3.94
C GLY A 94 -5.78 -11.71 -4.97
N TRP A 95 -4.47 -11.55 -4.95
CA TRP A 95 -3.75 -10.70 -5.91
C TRP A 95 -3.45 -11.48 -7.19
N SER A 96 -3.84 -10.94 -8.34
CA SER A 96 -3.53 -11.48 -9.66
C SER A 96 -2.02 -11.53 -9.91
N GLU A 97 -1.60 -12.27 -10.94
CA GLU A 97 -0.22 -12.14 -11.42
C GLU A 97 0.06 -10.68 -11.82
N PRO A 98 1.11 -10.04 -11.29
CA PRO A 98 1.41 -8.65 -11.59
C PRO A 98 1.83 -8.43 -13.03
N VAL A 99 1.39 -7.31 -13.59
CA VAL A 99 1.73 -6.85 -14.93
C VAL A 99 2.72 -5.69 -14.82
N ASN A 100 3.81 -5.75 -15.59
CA ASN A 100 4.75 -4.63 -15.71
C ASN A 100 4.06 -3.46 -16.44
N LEU A 101 4.17 -2.23 -15.95
CA LEU A 101 3.47 -1.09 -16.54
C LEU A 101 3.93 -0.68 -17.95
N GLY A 102 5.10 -1.14 -18.38
CA GLY A 102 5.66 -0.81 -19.70
C GLY A 102 5.89 0.68 -19.91
N THR A 103 6.22 1.06 -21.15
CA THR A 103 6.43 2.46 -21.53
C THR A 103 5.10 3.24 -21.57
N PRO A 104 5.08 4.54 -21.21
CA PRO A 104 6.24 5.37 -20.86
C PRO A 104 6.63 5.31 -19.37
N ILE A 105 5.92 4.51 -18.56
CA ILE A 105 6.10 4.48 -17.11
C ILE A 105 7.42 3.82 -16.73
N ASN A 106 7.65 2.59 -17.18
CA ASN A 106 8.93 1.89 -17.03
C ASN A 106 9.83 2.12 -18.25
N THR A 107 11.13 2.09 -17.99
CA THR A 107 12.21 2.28 -18.94
C THR A 107 13.31 1.24 -18.69
N ASP A 108 14.47 1.35 -19.36
CA ASP A 108 15.66 0.55 -19.04
C ASP A 108 16.41 1.04 -17.78
N LYS A 109 15.87 2.08 -17.13
CA LYS A 109 16.41 2.74 -15.94
C LYS A 109 15.68 2.25 -14.68
N ASP A 110 16.04 2.82 -13.53
CA ASP A 110 15.33 2.54 -12.29
C ASP A 110 14.07 3.41 -12.26
N ASP A 111 12.90 2.78 -12.16
CA ASP A 111 11.60 3.42 -12.06
C ASP A 111 10.87 2.94 -10.80
N LEU A 112 10.56 3.87 -9.90
CA LEU A 112 10.24 3.60 -8.50
C LEU A 112 9.03 4.41 -8.02
N SER A 113 8.37 3.93 -6.97
CA SER A 113 7.54 4.76 -6.08
C SER A 113 6.44 5.55 -6.80
N ILE A 114 5.60 4.85 -7.55
CA ILE A 114 4.49 5.48 -8.27
C ILE A 114 3.38 5.90 -7.30
N SER A 115 2.75 7.05 -7.56
CA SER A 115 1.52 7.48 -6.91
C SER A 115 0.62 8.22 -7.90
N PHE A 116 -0.69 8.24 -7.65
CA PHE A 116 -1.69 8.85 -8.53
C PHE A 116 -2.60 9.81 -7.76
N SER A 117 -3.06 10.87 -8.44
CA SER A 117 -4.19 11.66 -7.95
C SER A 117 -5.47 10.81 -8.02
N SER A 118 -6.43 11.07 -7.14
CA SER A 118 -7.65 10.24 -7.03
C SER A 118 -8.56 10.35 -8.25
N ASP A 119 -8.44 11.43 -9.02
CA ASP A 119 -9.12 11.63 -10.30
C ASP A 119 -8.41 10.96 -11.49
N TRP A 120 -7.27 10.30 -11.26
CA TRP A 120 -6.42 9.69 -12.28
C TRP A 120 -5.91 10.66 -13.35
N GLU A 121 -5.92 11.97 -13.11
CA GLU A 121 -5.41 12.93 -14.08
C GLU A 121 -3.89 13.06 -14.04
N LYS A 122 -3.26 12.72 -12.91
CA LYS A 122 -1.82 12.87 -12.70
C LYS A 122 -1.23 11.66 -12.00
N LEU A 123 0.00 11.34 -12.36
CA LEU A 123 0.85 10.46 -11.57
C LEU A 123 2.20 11.11 -11.31
N ALA A 124 2.87 10.66 -10.26
CA ALA A 124 4.26 10.95 -9.98
C ALA A 124 5.03 9.65 -9.73
N LEU A 125 6.32 9.63 -10.09
CA LEU A 125 7.25 8.54 -9.80
C LEU A 125 8.66 9.08 -9.64
N ALA A 126 9.55 8.30 -9.03
CA ALA A 126 10.97 8.61 -9.02
C ALA A 126 11.71 7.78 -10.08
N SER A 127 12.67 8.41 -10.77
CA SER A 127 13.41 7.74 -11.84
C SER A 127 14.79 8.33 -12.09
N ASN A 128 15.72 7.51 -12.56
CA ASN A 128 16.99 7.94 -13.14
C ASN A 128 17.02 7.91 -14.67
N ARG A 129 15.84 8.09 -15.29
CA ARG A 129 15.67 8.24 -16.75
C ARG A 129 16.44 9.42 -17.33
N ILE A 130 16.61 9.42 -18.65
CA ILE A 130 17.28 10.50 -19.38
C ILE A 130 16.60 11.84 -19.05
N GLY A 131 17.40 12.83 -18.65
CA GLY A 131 16.92 14.14 -18.20
C GLY A 131 16.90 14.33 -16.68
N THR A 132 17.30 13.31 -15.90
CA THR A 132 17.51 13.40 -14.45
C THR A 132 18.70 14.31 -14.13
N HIS A 133 18.57 15.17 -13.12
CA HIS A 133 19.61 16.06 -12.62
C HIS A 133 20.47 15.43 -11.52
N GLY A 134 19.84 14.73 -10.55
CA GLY A 134 20.50 14.02 -9.46
C GLY A 134 20.74 12.53 -9.79
N ASN A 135 20.78 11.70 -8.74
CA ASN A 135 20.83 10.25 -8.88
C ASN A 135 19.47 9.67 -9.31
N GLU A 136 18.39 10.15 -8.70
CA GLU A 136 17.00 9.93 -9.08
C GLU A 136 16.29 11.28 -8.88
N ASP A 137 15.35 11.56 -9.77
CA ASP A 137 14.53 12.77 -9.76
C ASP A 137 13.05 12.37 -9.65
N ILE A 138 12.22 13.32 -9.21
CA ILE A 138 10.77 13.23 -9.32
C ILE A 138 10.33 13.59 -10.73
N TRP A 139 9.50 12.73 -11.30
CA TRP A 139 8.87 12.88 -12.59
C TRP A 139 7.35 12.79 -12.44
N TYR A 140 6.61 13.41 -13.35
CA TYR A 140 5.16 13.34 -13.39
C TYR A 140 4.64 13.10 -14.81
N SER A 141 3.46 12.51 -14.92
CA SER A 141 2.74 12.34 -16.20
C SER A 141 1.29 12.75 -16.03
N LEU A 142 0.68 13.16 -17.15
CA LEU A 142 -0.72 13.53 -17.23
C LEU A 142 -1.48 12.42 -17.97
N TRP A 143 -2.72 12.19 -17.56
CA TRP A 143 -3.60 11.29 -18.31
C TRP A 143 -4.15 11.99 -19.55
N ASP A 144 -3.90 11.40 -20.72
CA ASP A 144 -4.52 11.84 -21.97
C ASP A 144 -5.79 11.01 -22.22
N SER A 145 -6.94 11.64 -21.94
CA SER A 145 -8.25 11.02 -22.15
C SER A 145 -8.59 10.80 -23.64
N ALA A 146 -7.95 11.50 -24.57
CA ALA A 146 -8.18 11.33 -26.00
C ALA A 146 -7.52 10.04 -26.53
N THR A 147 -6.36 9.67 -25.96
CA THR A 147 -5.65 8.43 -26.32
C THR A 147 -5.91 7.28 -25.35
N GLY A 148 -6.40 7.57 -24.14
CA GLY A 148 -6.55 6.58 -23.08
C GLY A 148 -5.21 6.08 -22.54
N SER A 149 -4.22 6.98 -22.45
CA SER A 149 -2.87 6.64 -22.01
C SER A 149 -2.21 7.77 -21.22
N TRP A 150 -1.21 7.42 -20.41
CA TRP A 150 -0.31 8.39 -19.82
C TRP A 150 0.56 9.07 -20.88
N THR A 151 0.80 10.37 -20.73
CA THR A 151 1.77 11.08 -21.56
C THR A 151 3.20 10.62 -21.24
N GLU A 152 4.17 11.02 -22.08
CA GLU A 152 5.58 10.95 -21.70
C GLU A 152 5.81 11.64 -20.35
N LEU A 153 6.71 11.06 -19.53
CA LEU A 153 7.04 11.59 -18.21
C LEU A 153 7.81 12.90 -18.37
N GLN A 154 7.42 13.88 -17.57
CA GLN A 154 8.03 15.19 -17.48
C GLN A 154 8.79 15.31 -16.17
N ASN A 155 10.03 15.82 -16.24
CA ASN A 155 10.82 16.08 -15.03
C ASN A 155 10.18 17.24 -14.26
N CYS A 156 10.07 17.14 -12.94
CA CYS A 156 9.49 18.21 -12.11
C CYS A 156 10.35 19.50 -12.06
N GLY A 157 11.53 19.50 -12.70
CA GLY A 157 12.40 20.64 -12.84
C GLY A 157 13.29 20.88 -11.61
N THR A 158 14.21 21.84 -11.74
CA THR A 158 15.21 22.17 -10.71
C THR A 158 14.64 22.86 -9.48
N ASN A 159 13.38 23.31 -9.52
CA ASN A 159 12.69 23.80 -8.32
C ASN A 159 12.47 22.66 -7.32
N VAL A 160 12.01 21.53 -7.83
CA VAL A 160 11.68 20.32 -7.06
C VAL A 160 12.92 19.46 -6.86
N ASN A 161 13.57 19.07 -7.96
CA ASN A 161 14.68 18.13 -7.98
C ASN A 161 16.00 18.80 -7.62
N THR A 162 16.70 18.21 -6.67
CA THR A 162 18.05 18.60 -6.27
C THR A 162 19.09 18.02 -7.24
N VAL A 163 20.33 18.47 -7.11
CA VAL A 163 21.48 17.87 -7.82
C VAL A 163 21.98 16.58 -7.12
N ILE A 164 21.32 16.14 -6.05
CA ILE A 164 21.76 15.01 -5.25
C ILE A 164 20.84 13.81 -5.48
N ARG A 165 19.64 13.81 -4.88
CA ARG A 165 18.72 12.69 -4.94
C ARG A 165 17.35 13.06 -4.37
N ASP A 166 16.31 12.75 -5.13
CA ASP A 166 14.91 12.97 -4.76
C ASP A 166 14.09 11.72 -5.05
N LEU A 167 13.28 11.28 -4.09
CA LEU A 167 12.64 9.95 -4.12
C LEU A 167 11.24 9.95 -3.51
N ASP A 168 10.56 8.82 -3.66
CA ASP A 168 9.31 8.46 -2.99
C ASP A 168 8.21 9.54 -3.05
N PRO A 169 7.83 10.00 -4.27
CA PRO A 169 6.76 10.97 -4.41
C PRO A 169 5.40 10.34 -4.11
N CYS A 170 4.64 11.02 -3.27
CA CYS A 170 3.24 10.80 -3.03
C CYS A 170 2.46 12.04 -3.46
N ILE A 171 1.77 11.95 -4.59
CA ILE A 171 0.87 13.00 -5.07
C ILE A 171 -0.39 13.06 -4.20
N SER A 172 -0.89 14.27 -3.91
CA SER A 172 -2.12 14.44 -3.17
C SER A 172 -3.35 13.99 -3.98
N PRO A 173 -4.44 13.60 -3.30
CA PRO A 173 -5.69 13.16 -3.94
C PRO A 173 -6.23 14.13 -4.98
N ASP A 174 -6.10 15.44 -4.73
CA ASP A 174 -6.52 16.51 -5.65
C ASP A 174 -5.50 16.84 -6.76
N GLY A 175 -4.38 16.12 -6.80
CA GLY A 175 -3.31 16.29 -7.79
C GLY A 175 -2.53 17.61 -7.68
N ARG A 176 -2.70 18.38 -6.59
CA ARG A 176 -2.09 19.72 -6.46
C ARG A 176 -0.79 19.74 -5.68
N LYS A 177 -0.46 18.70 -4.93
CA LYS A 177 0.76 18.61 -4.12
C LYS A 177 1.50 17.32 -4.42
N ILE A 178 2.83 17.36 -4.31
CA ILE A 178 3.66 16.16 -4.21
C ILE A 178 4.44 16.25 -2.91
N TYR A 179 4.25 15.25 -2.06
CA TYR A 179 5.07 14.98 -0.88
C TYR A 179 6.20 14.05 -1.30
N TYR A 180 7.45 14.36 -1.00
CA TYR A 180 8.57 13.56 -1.50
C TYR A 180 9.79 13.70 -0.59
N LEU A 181 10.77 12.83 -0.79
CA LEU A 181 12.02 12.84 -0.07
C LEU A 181 13.08 13.62 -0.84
N ALA A 182 13.87 14.43 -0.13
CA ALA A 182 15.09 15.02 -0.67
C ALA A 182 16.25 14.81 0.31
N TRP A 183 17.40 14.39 -0.20
CA TRP A 183 18.60 14.18 0.62
C TRP A 183 19.37 15.48 0.84
N GLU A 184 19.56 15.85 2.11
CA GLU A 184 20.37 17.00 2.54
C GLU A 184 20.00 18.33 1.85
N ARG A 185 18.72 18.50 1.51
CA ARG A 185 18.23 19.75 0.92
C ARG A 185 18.37 20.90 1.94
N PRO A 186 18.95 22.06 1.58
CA PRO A 186 19.09 23.19 2.49
C PRO A 186 17.75 23.61 3.11
N GLY A 187 17.73 23.77 4.44
CA GLY A 187 16.50 24.03 5.21
C GLY A 187 15.85 22.76 5.80
N GLY A 188 16.46 21.60 5.59
CA GLY A 188 16.11 20.33 6.24
C GLY A 188 16.55 20.24 7.71
N TYR A 189 16.07 19.18 8.38
CA TYR A 189 16.37 18.86 9.78
C TYR A 189 17.39 17.72 9.92
N GLY A 190 17.50 16.85 8.91
CA GLY A 190 18.33 15.65 8.94
C GLY A 190 18.86 15.25 7.57
N GLY A 191 19.15 13.94 7.41
CA GLY A 191 19.64 13.40 6.14
C GLY A 191 18.55 13.38 5.06
N TRP A 192 17.60 12.46 5.20
CA TRP A 192 16.37 12.49 4.40
C TRP A 192 15.29 13.22 5.16
N ASP A 193 14.68 14.20 4.51
CA ASP A 193 13.52 14.93 5.00
C ASP A 193 12.37 14.81 3.99
N ILE A 194 11.14 14.93 4.49
CA ILE A 194 9.94 15.03 3.68
C ILE A 194 9.67 16.51 3.33
N TRP A 195 9.54 16.77 2.04
CA TRP A 195 9.25 18.06 1.45
C TRP A 195 7.91 18.00 0.71
N VAL A 196 7.27 19.15 0.53
CA VAL A 196 6.06 19.28 -0.28
C VAL A 196 6.21 20.37 -1.32
N THR A 197 5.94 20.06 -2.57
CA THR A 197 5.78 21.06 -3.65
C THR A 197 4.31 21.18 -4.04
N THR A 198 3.92 22.31 -4.60
CA THR A 198 2.56 22.59 -5.08
C THR A 198 2.57 22.90 -6.58
N TRP A 199 1.58 22.40 -7.30
CA TRP A 199 1.37 22.66 -8.72
C TRP A 199 0.89 24.10 -8.95
N ASP A 200 1.65 24.88 -9.70
CA ASP A 200 1.21 26.19 -10.19
C ASP A 200 0.48 26.00 -11.52
N SER A 201 -0.85 26.06 -11.48
CA SER A 201 -1.69 25.93 -12.67
C SER A 201 -1.55 27.05 -13.70
N ILE A 202 -1.02 28.22 -13.31
CA ILE A 202 -0.83 29.37 -14.20
C ILE A 202 0.49 29.19 -14.96
N ALA A 203 1.57 28.84 -14.23
CA ALA A 203 2.88 28.62 -14.81
C ALA A 203 3.00 27.26 -15.51
N GLY A 204 2.18 26.27 -15.11
CA GLY A 204 2.24 24.91 -15.63
C GLY A 204 3.44 24.12 -15.11
N GLU A 205 3.90 24.43 -13.90
CA GLU A 205 5.08 23.82 -13.28
C GLU A 205 4.89 23.59 -11.78
N TRP A 206 5.76 22.76 -11.21
CA TRP A 206 5.84 22.55 -9.76
C TRP A 206 6.66 23.66 -9.11
N GLY A 207 6.11 24.24 -8.04
CA GLY A 207 6.73 25.34 -7.31
C GLY A 207 7.92 24.93 -6.44
N LEU A 208 8.51 25.93 -5.76
CA LEU A 208 9.54 25.67 -4.76
C LEU A 208 8.94 24.86 -3.59
N PRO A 209 9.64 23.81 -3.12
CA PRO A 209 9.15 22.97 -2.06
C PRO A 209 9.33 23.60 -0.68
N GLU A 210 8.44 23.23 0.23
CA GLU A 210 8.46 23.58 1.64
C GLU A 210 8.80 22.33 2.48
N ASN A 211 9.60 22.50 3.52
CA ASN A 211 9.85 21.42 4.48
C ASN A 211 8.61 21.26 5.38
N LEU A 212 8.22 20.03 5.71
CA LEU A 212 7.03 19.77 6.52
C LEU A 212 7.16 20.13 8.02
N GLY A 213 8.32 20.64 8.44
CA GLY A 213 8.54 21.12 9.79
C GLY A 213 8.83 20.00 10.80
N PRO A 214 9.07 20.37 12.07
CA PRO A 214 9.67 19.48 13.08
C PRO A 214 8.71 18.42 13.64
N ASN A 215 7.41 18.55 13.36
CA ASN A 215 6.44 17.53 13.72
C ASN A 215 6.56 16.31 12.80
N VAL A 216 6.84 16.52 11.51
CA VAL A 216 7.08 15.43 10.57
C VAL A 216 8.57 15.07 10.53
N ASN A 217 9.41 16.05 10.22
CA ASN A 217 10.86 15.86 10.09
C ASN A 217 11.57 15.94 11.45
N SER A 218 12.73 15.30 11.57
CA SER A 218 13.56 15.34 12.79
C SER A 218 15.06 15.37 12.48
N GLU A 219 15.89 15.35 13.52
CA GLU A 219 17.34 15.13 13.37
C GLU A 219 17.68 13.71 12.87
N SER A 220 16.70 12.79 12.86
CA SER A 220 16.83 11.46 12.25
C SER A 220 16.56 11.54 10.74
N THR A 221 16.16 10.42 10.13
CA THR A 221 15.76 10.41 8.72
C THR A 221 14.29 10.02 8.59
N GLU A 222 13.55 10.75 7.78
CA GLU A 222 12.15 10.49 7.44
C GLU A 222 12.01 10.03 6.00
N TRP A 223 11.29 8.92 5.79
CA TRP A 223 11.25 8.18 4.53
C TRP A 223 9.80 7.84 4.15
N SER A 224 9.58 7.60 2.87
CA SER A 224 8.35 7.06 2.29
C SER A 224 7.05 7.75 2.73
N PRO A 225 6.84 9.03 2.39
CA PRO A 225 5.60 9.72 2.74
C PRO A 225 4.40 9.12 1.99
N PHE A 226 3.26 9.04 2.67
CA PHE A 226 1.96 8.72 2.08
C PHE A 226 0.89 9.65 2.65
N ILE A 227 0.28 10.47 1.80
CA ILE A 227 -0.87 11.31 2.17
C ILE A 227 -2.17 10.52 1.97
N SER A 228 -3.04 10.50 2.98
CA SER A 228 -4.33 9.81 2.92
C SER A 228 -5.25 10.40 1.86
N PHE A 229 -6.22 9.60 1.40
CA PHE A 229 -7.13 9.99 0.31
C PHE A 229 -8.08 11.17 0.63
N ASP A 230 -8.28 11.47 1.91
CA ASP A 230 -8.99 12.65 2.40
C ASP A 230 -8.06 13.83 2.73
N SER A 231 -6.75 13.68 2.48
CA SER A 231 -5.68 14.64 2.80
C SER A 231 -5.55 15.01 4.28
N SER A 232 -6.14 14.21 5.19
CA SER A 232 -6.14 14.51 6.63
C SER A 232 -4.97 13.90 7.39
N LYS A 233 -4.31 12.86 6.85
CA LYS A 233 -3.25 12.10 7.52
C LYS A 233 -2.04 11.90 6.62
N LEU A 234 -0.86 12.09 7.17
CA LEU A 234 0.42 11.73 6.55
C LEU A 234 1.03 10.55 7.29
N TYR A 235 1.19 9.43 6.59
CA TYR A 235 1.91 8.25 7.06
C TYR A 235 3.35 8.31 6.54
N PHE A 236 4.32 7.94 7.37
CA PHE A 236 5.73 7.98 6.97
C PHE A 236 6.59 7.11 7.89
N HIS A 237 7.70 6.61 7.38
CA HIS A 237 8.75 6.04 8.22
C HIS A 237 9.56 7.17 8.86
N SER A 238 9.94 6.99 10.13
CA SER A 238 10.85 7.89 10.82
C SER A 238 11.82 7.11 11.71
N GLY A 239 13.10 7.50 11.66
CA GLY A 239 14.15 6.99 12.55
C GLY A 239 14.04 7.47 14.00
N ARG A 240 13.15 8.44 14.29
CA ARG A 240 12.88 8.91 15.66
C ARG A 240 12.49 7.74 16.58
N TYR A 241 13.09 7.64 17.77
CA TYR A 241 12.79 6.56 18.71
C TYR A 241 11.27 6.52 19.05
N PRO A 242 10.61 5.34 19.01
CA PRO A 242 11.17 3.99 18.88
C PRO A 242 11.59 3.55 17.47
N GLY A 243 11.26 4.29 16.42
CA GLY A 243 11.52 3.97 15.02
C GLY A 243 10.33 3.27 14.35
N GLY A 244 10.27 3.34 13.02
CA GLY A 244 9.24 2.68 12.20
C GLY A 244 8.23 3.66 11.61
N ILE A 245 7.02 3.18 11.33
CA ILE A 245 5.96 3.93 10.68
C ILE A 245 5.17 4.75 11.71
N PHE A 246 4.95 6.01 11.39
CA PHE A 246 4.15 6.96 12.15
C PHE A 246 3.03 7.53 11.27
N VAL A 247 2.04 8.13 11.92
CA VAL A 247 1.00 8.95 11.30
C VAL A 247 0.93 10.32 11.96
N SER A 248 0.81 11.38 11.17
CA SER A 248 0.53 12.74 11.65
C SER A 248 -0.76 13.24 11.03
N GLU A 249 -1.56 13.99 11.78
CA GLU A 249 -2.85 14.53 11.32
C GLU A 249 -2.72 16.01 10.95
N TRP A 250 -3.40 16.42 9.89
CA TRP A 250 -3.44 17.80 9.44
C TRP A 250 -4.53 18.57 10.19
N SER A 251 -4.13 19.62 10.92
CA SER A 251 -5.06 20.48 11.67
C SER A 251 -5.76 21.56 10.81
N GLY A 252 -5.34 21.73 9.56
CA GLY A 252 -5.70 22.87 8.72
C GLY A 252 -4.58 23.90 8.57
N SER A 253 -3.62 23.92 9.49
CA SER A 253 -2.46 24.83 9.47
C SER A 253 -1.11 24.17 9.74
N GLU A 254 -1.11 23.08 10.49
CA GLU A 254 0.10 22.33 10.83
C GLU A 254 -0.18 20.83 10.98
N TRP A 255 0.86 20.04 10.75
CA TRP A 255 0.89 18.60 11.07
C TRP A 255 0.99 18.41 12.58
N SER A 256 0.21 17.49 13.14
CA SER A 256 0.26 17.14 14.56
C SER A 256 1.58 16.46 14.93
N ALA A 257 1.87 16.34 16.23
CA ALA A 257 2.87 15.40 16.69
C ALA A 257 2.56 13.98 16.15
N PRO A 258 3.56 13.23 15.68
CA PRO A 258 3.33 11.96 15.00
C PRO A 258 3.04 10.86 16.02
N VAL A 259 2.08 10.02 15.68
CA VAL A 259 1.65 8.86 16.47
C VAL A 259 2.27 7.60 15.86
N TRP A 260 2.97 6.83 16.69
CA TRP A 260 3.58 5.56 16.29
C TRP A 260 2.51 4.48 16.08
N LEU A 261 2.57 3.72 14.97
CA LEU A 261 1.50 2.79 14.58
C LEU A 261 1.36 1.51 15.43
N GLY A 262 2.16 1.35 16.48
CA GLY A 262 2.05 0.21 17.37
C GLY A 262 2.94 -0.98 16.97
N PRO A 263 3.09 -1.97 17.88
CA PRO A 263 4.03 -3.07 17.72
C PRO A 263 3.59 -4.11 16.67
N ASN A 264 2.30 -4.14 16.32
CA ASN A 264 1.78 -5.06 15.31
C ASN A 264 2.23 -4.66 13.89
N VAL A 265 2.49 -3.36 13.68
CA VAL A 265 3.10 -2.83 12.46
C VAL A 265 4.61 -2.77 12.63
N ASN A 266 5.08 -2.02 13.62
CA ASN A 266 6.49 -1.71 13.84
C ASN A 266 7.16 -2.74 14.75
N MET A 267 7.44 -3.93 14.20
CA MET A 267 7.93 -5.06 14.99
C MET A 267 9.45 -5.03 15.17
N TYR A 268 10.20 -4.67 14.12
CA TYR A 268 11.66 -4.79 14.11
C TYR A 268 12.39 -3.52 13.66
N LEU A 269 11.70 -2.38 13.60
CA LEU A 269 12.25 -1.07 13.18
C LEU A 269 12.75 -1.04 11.73
N ASN A 270 12.20 -1.93 10.90
CA ASN A 270 12.54 -2.08 9.49
C ASN A 270 11.29 -2.01 8.63
N GLU A 271 10.32 -1.20 9.04
CA GLU A 271 9.05 -1.02 8.35
C GLU A 271 9.00 0.31 7.63
N GLU A 272 8.74 0.31 6.33
CA GLU A 272 8.79 1.49 5.46
C GLU A 272 7.68 1.44 4.40
N ASP A 273 7.62 2.44 3.52
CA ASP A 273 6.68 2.52 2.40
C ASP A 273 5.20 2.21 2.77
N PRO A 274 4.59 2.93 3.72
CA PRO A 274 3.17 2.75 4.05
C PRO A 274 2.26 3.24 2.91
N THR A 275 1.14 2.56 2.71
CA THR A 275 -0.01 3.06 1.93
C THR A 275 -1.29 2.51 2.55
N VAL A 276 -2.36 3.30 2.56
CA VAL A 276 -3.63 2.95 3.23
C VAL A 276 -4.80 3.12 2.26
N THR A 277 -5.79 2.24 2.33
CA THR A 277 -7.06 2.38 1.59
C THR A 277 -7.81 3.67 1.95
N ALA A 278 -8.75 4.11 1.10
CA ALA A 278 -9.45 5.38 1.29
C ALA A 278 -10.30 5.45 2.58
N ASP A 279 -10.77 4.31 3.05
CA ASP A 279 -11.47 4.19 4.33
C ASP A 279 -10.53 4.24 5.55
N GLY A 280 -9.22 4.18 5.35
CA GLY A 280 -8.22 4.19 6.41
C GLY A 280 -8.00 2.85 7.10
N ASN A 281 -8.66 1.76 6.66
CA ASN A 281 -8.74 0.53 7.45
C ASN A 281 -7.75 -0.57 7.04
N VAL A 282 -7.15 -0.48 5.85
CA VAL A 282 -6.18 -1.48 5.38
C VAL A 282 -4.86 -0.80 5.07
N LEU A 283 -3.82 -1.14 5.83
CA LEU A 283 -2.46 -0.65 5.65
C LEU A 283 -1.64 -1.70 4.92
N TYR A 284 -1.03 -1.31 3.81
CA TYR A 284 0.06 -2.04 3.18
C TYR A 284 1.38 -1.33 3.51
N PHE A 285 2.42 -2.11 3.77
CA PHE A 285 3.73 -1.56 4.11
C PHE A 285 4.83 -2.57 3.78
N VAL A 286 6.07 -2.09 3.75
CA VAL A 286 7.24 -2.93 3.51
C VAL A 286 7.87 -3.30 4.84
N ARG A 287 8.33 -4.55 4.95
CA ARG A 287 9.22 -4.99 6.04
C ARG A 287 10.47 -5.64 5.43
N TRP A 288 11.64 -5.26 5.94
CA TRP A 288 12.87 -5.97 5.62
C TRP A 288 12.97 -7.26 6.42
N ILE A 289 13.23 -8.38 5.75
CA ILE A 289 13.38 -9.69 6.36
C ILE A 289 14.63 -10.38 5.82
N GLU A 290 15.18 -11.31 6.60
CA GLU A 290 16.26 -12.19 6.16
C GLU A 290 15.68 -13.53 5.69
N GLU A 291 15.92 -13.89 4.44
CA GLU A 291 15.52 -15.17 3.84
C GLU A 291 16.76 -15.82 3.19
N GLU A 292 17.13 -17.02 3.62
CA GLU A 292 18.26 -17.79 3.04
C GLU A 292 19.61 -17.03 2.99
N GLY A 293 19.81 -16.06 3.90
CA GLY A 293 21.02 -15.23 3.97
C GLY A 293 20.96 -13.95 3.13
N ASP A 294 19.85 -13.71 2.41
CA ASP A 294 19.57 -12.45 1.72
C ASP A 294 18.65 -11.56 2.55
N VAL A 295 18.95 -10.26 2.60
CA VAL A 295 18.04 -9.26 3.16
C VAL A 295 17.11 -8.75 2.06
N LEU A 296 15.81 -8.97 2.23
CA LEU A 296 14.78 -8.73 1.23
C LEU A 296 13.68 -7.83 1.78
N GLN A 297 13.20 -6.93 0.92
CA GLN A 297 11.97 -6.17 1.16
C GLN A 297 10.77 -7.04 0.77
N ARG A 298 9.76 -7.05 1.64
CA ARG A 298 8.49 -7.73 1.42
C ARG A 298 7.34 -6.79 1.72
N ILE A 299 6.25 -6.91 0.96
CA ILE A 299 5.02 -6.18 1.22
C ILE A 299 4.13 -7.00 2.15
N TRP A 300 3.67 -6.35 3.22
CA TRP A 300 2.79 -6.87 4.26
C TRP A 300 1.50 -6.07 4.29
N VAL A 301 0.46 -6.64 4.91
CA VAL A 301 -0.82 -6.00 5.15
C VAL A 301 -1.21 -6.09 6.62
N SER A 302 -1.82 -5.04 7.17
CA SER A 302 -2.44 -5.01 8.50
C SER A 302 -3.81 -4.33 8.39
N TYR A 303 -4.71 -4.69 9.32
CA TYR A 303 -6.09 -4.22 9.34
C TYR A 303 -6.34 -3.43 10.62
N TRP A 304 -7.00 -2.29 10.48
CA TRP A 304 -7.40 -1.44 11.59
C TRP A 304 -8.59 -2.06 12.31
N SER A 305 -8.49 -2.21 13.64
CA SER A 305 -9.58 -2.79 14.45
C SER A 305 -10.63 -1.77 14.91
N GLY A 306 -10.42 -0.48 14.62
CA GLY A 306 -11.15 0.63 15.23
C GLY A 306 -10.35 1.32 16.34
N THR A 307 -9.40 0.62 16.97
CA THR A 307 -8.57 1.18 18.06
C THR A 307 -7.07 0.98 17.88
N GLU A 308 -6.66 -0.07 17.19
CA GLU A 308 -5.25 -0.36 16.91
C GLU A 308 -5.09 -1.12 15.59
N TRP A 309 -3.89 -1.07 15.01
CA TRP A 309 -3.54 -1.95 13.90
C TRP A 309 -3.38 -3.37 14.41
N GLY A 310 -4.05 -4.33 13.77
CA GLY A 310 -3.96 -5.76 14.08
C GLY A 310 -2.65 -6.41 13.59
N PRO A 311 -2.46 -7.71 13.85
CA PRO A 311 -1.31 -8.47 13.34
C PRO A 311 -1.09 -8.27 11.84
N SER A 312 0.17 -8.20 11.42
CA SER A 312 0.53 -8.05 10.01
C SER A 312 0.72 -9.39 9.30
N PHE A 313 0.28 -9.49 8.06
CA PHE A 313 0.37 -10.69 7.22
C PHE A 313 1.19 -10.43 5.95
N LEU A 314 2.01 -11.41 5.56
CA LEU A 314 2.82 -11.33 4.33
C LEU A 314 1.91 -11.49 3.10
N LEU A 315 2.05 -10.60 2.11
CA LEU A 315 1.34 -10.75 0.83
C LEU A 315 1.84 -11.98 0.03
N PRO A 316 1.00 -12.58 -0.83
CA PRO A 316 1.31 -13.84 -1.50
C PRO A 316 2.52 -13.76 -2.44
N PRO A 317 3.09 -14.91 -2.87
CA PRO A 317 4.24 -14.97 -3.77
C PRO A 317 4.04 -14.28 -5.13
N SER A 318 2.80 -14.08 -5.58
CA SER A 318 2.52 -13.27 -6.76
C SER A 318 3.00 -11.83 -6.57
N ILE A 319 2.85 -11.25 -5.38
CA ILE A 319 3.41 -9.93 -5.01
C ILE A 319 4.88 -10.08 -4.57
N ASN A 320 5.12 -10.90 -3.54
CA ASN A 320 6.44 -11.16 -2.95
C ASN A 320 7.17 -12.29 -3.67
N TYR A 321 7.54 -12.04 -4.93
CA TYR A 321 8.17 -13.05 -5.77
C TYR A 321 9.47 -13.59 -5.12
N PRO A 322 9.69 -14.93 -5.08
CA PRO A 322 10.85 -15.51 -4.40
C PRO A 322 12.19 -14.94 -4.88
N GLY A 323 13.04 -14.54 -3.94
CA GLY A 323 14.37 -13.95 -4.21
C GLY A 323 14.36 -12.53 -4.81
N VAL A 324 13.18 -11.94 -5.05
CA VAL A 324 13.02 -10.59 -5.60
C VAL A 324 12.58 -9.66 -4.47
N ARG A 325 13.12 -8.44 -4.44
CA ARG A 325 12.65 -7.40 -3.50
C ARG A 325 11.38 -6.75 -4.05
N ALA A 326 10.33 -6.69 -3.24
CA ALA A 326 9.10 -5.95 -3.53
C ALA A 326 8.95 -4.84 -2.49
N SER A 327 8.69 -3.62 -2.96
CA SER A 327 8.72 -2.39 -2.15
C SER A 327 7.76 -1.33 -2.69
N LYS A 328 7.63 -0.19 -2.00
CA LYS A 328 6.86 0.97 -2.47
C LYS A 328 5.43 0.62 -2.94
N PRO A 329 4.63 -0.08 -2.11
CA PRO A 329 3.23 -0.29 -2.44
C PRO A 329 2.49 1.05 -2.53
N TRP A 330 1.61 1.18 -3.52
CA TRP A 330 0.59 2.20 -3.58
C TRP A 330 -0.74 1.53 -3.93
N ILE A 331 -1.68 1.57 -2.99
CA ILE A 331 -3.01 0.98 -3.16
C ILE A 331 -3.95 2.02 -3.77
N THR A 332 -4.81 1.62 -4.71
CA THR A 332 -5.88 2.48 -5.21
C THR A 332 -6.90 2.82 -4.12
N PRO A 333 -7.64 3.95 -4.24
CA PRO A 333 -8.65 4.34 -3.24
C PRO A 333 -9.65 3.24 -2.92
N ASP A 334 -10.08 2.49 -3.96
CA ASP A 334 -11.01 1.37 -3.88
C ASP A 334 -10.41 0.07 -3.32
N GLY A 335 -9.10 0.01 -3.06
CA GLY A 335 -8.43 -1.18 -2.55
C GLY A 335 -8.28 -2.33 -3.55
N LEU A 336 -8.56 -2.10 -4.84
CA LEU A 336 -8.60 -3.12 -5.88
C LEU A 336 -7.31 -3.29 -6.68
N LYS A 337 -6.45 -2.27 -6.76
CA LYS A 337 -5.17 -2.37 -7.47
C LYS A 337 -4.01 -1.98 -6.58
N LEU A 338 -3.02 -2.85 -6.52
CA LEU A 338 -1.76 -2.61 -5.83
C LEU A 338 -0.67 -2.38 -6.86
N TYR A 339 -0.16 -1.15 -6.89
CA TYR A 339 1.05 -0.80 -7.59
C TYR A 339 2.23 -1.01 -6.66
N PHE A 340 3.35 -1.51 -7.17
CA PHE A 340 4.55 -1.70 -6.36
C PHE A 340 5.81 -1.74 -7.21
N THR A 341 6.95 -1.42 -6.60
CA THR A 341 8.26 -1.52 -7.24
C THR A 341 8.89 -2.86 -6.94
N ALA A 342 9.42 -3.54 -7.97
CA ALA A 342 10.14 -4.80 -7.80
C ALA A 342 11.54 -4.76 -8.42
N ARG A 343 12.53 -5.29 -7.70
CA ARG A 343 13.93 -5.32 -8.14
C ARG A 343 14.23 -6.55 -8.98
N SER A 344 14.51 -6.37 -10.26
CA SER A 344 14.94 -7.43 -11.20
C SER A 344 13.94 -8.60 -11.28
N ARG A 345 12.64 -8.28 -11.17
CA ARG A 345 11.56 -9.26 -11.34
C ARG A 345 11.55 -9.76 -12.79
N PRO A 346 11.41 -11.08 -13.03
CA PRO A 346 11.31 -11.61 -14.40
C PRO A 346 10.18 -10.92 -15.20
N GLY A 347 10.48 -10.50 -16.42
CA GLY A 347 9.57 -9.70 -17.26
C GLY A 347 9.71 -8.18 -17.09
N GLY A 348 10.65 -7.73 -16.25
CA GLY A 348 11.03 -6.32 -16.09
C GLY A 348 11.79 -5.73 -17.28
N MET A 349 11.88 -4.40 -17.31
CA MET A 349 12.60 -3.63 -18.32
C MET A 349 13.93 -3.11 -17.77
N GLY A 350 13.92 -2.64 -16.52
CA GLY A 350 15.07 -2.11 -15.80
C GLY A 350 15.50 -2.97 -14.61
N ARG A 351 16.30 -2.37 -13.73
CA ARG A 351 16.67 -3.03 -12.46
C ARG A 351 15.57 -2.88 -11.43
N TYR A 352 14.88 -1.75 -11.39
CA TYR A 352 13.64 -1.57 -10.63
C TYR A 352 12.56 -1.14 -11.60
N ASP A 353 11.45 -1.86 -11.58
CA ASP A 353 10.28 -1.56 -12.40
C ASP A 353 9.04 -1.48 -11.52
N ILE A 354 8.05 -0.73 -11.99
CA ILE A 354 6.73 -0.65 -11.38
C ILE A 354 5.81 -1.71 -11.99
N TRP A 355 5.11 -2.43 -11.11
CA TRP A 355 4.17 -3.50 -11.42
C TRP A 355 2.81 -3.17 -10.83
N VAL A 356 1.75 -3.68 -11.46
CA VAL A 356 0.39 -3.60 -10.93
C VAL A 356 -0.21 -5.00 -10.81
N SER A 357 -0.87 -5.26 -9.68
CA SER A 357 -1.69 -6.45 -9.48
C SER A 357 -3.11 -6.03 -9.12
N GLU A 358 -4.10 -6.78 -9.59
CA GLU A 358 -5.50 -6.56 -9.28
C GLU A 358 -5.96 -7.56 -8.23
N LYS A 359 -6.73 -7.09 -7.25
CA LYS A 359 -7.42 -7.94 -6.29
C LYS A 359 -8.62 -8.56 -6.99
N VAL A 360 -8.66 -9.88 -7.03
CA VAL A 360 -9.66 -10.65 -7.78
C VAL A 360 -10.21 -11.80 -6.94
N PRO A 361 -11.46 -12.22 -7.19
CA PRO A 361 -12.03 -13.39 -6.54
C PRO A 361 -11.27 -14.67 -6.92
N ILE A 362 -10.81 -15.45 -5.93
CA ILE A 362 -10.15 -16.73 -6.13
C ILE A 362 -11.22 -17.79 -6.40
N GLN A 363 -11.28 -18.28 -7.63
CA GLN A 363 -12.11 -19.44 -7.95
C GLN A 363 -11.57 -20.70 -7.25
N LYS A 364 -12.34 -21.25 -6.30
CA LYS A 364 -12.04 -22.55 -5.66
C LYS A 364 -11.70 -23.61 -6.72
N GLY A 365 -10.47 -24.11 -6.69
CA GLY A 365 -10.01 -25.22 -7.55
C GLY A 365 -9.03 -24.86 -8.67
N LYS A 366 -8.76 -23.59 -8.96
CA LYS A 366 -7.62 -23.21 -9.81
C LYS A 366 -6.39 -22.98 -8.94
N ARG A 367 -5.56 -24.02 -8.78
CA ARG A 367 -4.15 -23.79 -8.46
C ARG A 367 -3.59 -22.90 -9.55
N PHE A 368 -3.08 -21.72 -9.20
CA PHE A 368 -2.15 -20.99 -10.05
C PHE A 368 -0.86 -21.80 -10.11
N ILE A 369 -0.85 -22.83 -10.98
CA ILE A 369 0.34 -23.62 -11.24
C ILE A 369 1.22 -22.74 -12.14
N ASN A 370 2.25 -22.15 -11.54
CA ASN A 370 3.32 -21.48 -12.26
C ASN A 370 4.06 -22.53 -13.12
N ARG A 371 3.67 -22.66 -14.40
CA ARG A 371 4.18 -23.69 -15.32
C ARG A 371 5.69 -23.55 -15.60
N GLU A 372 6.32 -22.43 -15.24
CA GLU A 372 7.77 -22.23 -15.40
C GLU A 372 8.60 -22.70 -14.20
N TYR A 373 7.99 -22.93 -13.03
CA TYR A 373 8.70 -23.39 -11.83
C TYR A 373 8.95 -24.91 -11.84
N ASP A 374 8.00 -25.68 -12.39
CA ASP A 374 8.04 -27.15 -12.42
C ASP A 374 9.02 -27.73 -13.45
N ALA A 375 9.44 -26.92 -14.45
CA ALA A 375 10.39 -27.35 -15.47
C ALA A 375 11.85 -27.40 -14.97
N ARG A 376 12.16 -26.71 -13.87
CA ARG A 376 13.53 -26.63 -13.31
C ARG A 376 13.84 -27.66 -12.22
N HIS A 377 12.82 -28.40 -11.74
CA HIS A 377 12.98 -29.39 -10.66
C HIS A 377 12.70 -30.84 -11.09
N LYS A 378 12.66 -31.12 -12.39
CA LYS A 378 12.61 -32.48 -12.97
C LYS A 378 13.77 -32.74 -13.94
N ARG A 379 15.01 -32.67 -13.46
CA ARG A 379 16.14 -33.35 -14.09
C ARG A 379 17.08 -33.91 -13.04
#